data_AF-A0A318QWM5-F1
#
_entry.id   AF-A0A318QWM5-F1
#
_cell.length_a   1.000
_cell.length_b   1.000
_cell.length_c   1.000
_cell.angle_alpha   90.00
_cell.angle_beta   90.00
_cell.angle_gamma   90.00
#
_symmetry.space_group_name_H-M   'P 1'
#
loop_
_entity.id
_entity.type
_entity.pdbx_description
1 polymer ?
#
loop_
_entity_poly.entity_id
_entity_poly.type
_entity_poly.pdbx_seq_one_letter_code
_entity_poly.pdbx_strand_id
1 'polypeptide(L)'
;MTGHALETLVLGGGCFWCLEAPLKELRGVEGLEPGYAGGHTANPTYEQVCSGRTGHAEVVRVTFDPAELSCADLLRIFFVMHDPTTLNRQGNDVGTQYRSAIFWQGSEQEMTAYAIRNEIAEEKVWPDPLVTEIAPLTHFWPAEDYHRDYFARNPGNAYCSAVIPPKIAKMRRLFRDRLVDTAG
;
A
#
# COMPACT_ATOMS: atom_id res chain seq x y z
N MET A 1 6.42 28.79 0.98
CA MET A 1 6.15 27.36 0.74
C MET A 1 5.53 27.27 -0.63
N THR A 2 6.32 26.88 -1.63
CA THR A 2 5.79 26.57 -2.97
C THR A 2 4.99 25.29 -2.82
N GLY A 3 3.67 25.39 -2.68
CA GLY A 3 2.80 24.23 -2.58
C GLY A 3 2.81 23.50 -3.93
N HIS A 4 3.54 22.39 -4.00
CA HIS A 4 3.45 21.48 -5.13
C HIS A 4 2.05 20.85 -5.12
N ALA A 5 1.53 20.54 -6.31
CA ALA A 5 0.27 19.81 -6.39
C ALA A 5 0.50 18.39 -5.86
N LEU A 6 -0.25 18.00 -4.82
CA LEU A 6 -0.17 16.67 -4.26
C LEU A 6 -0.60 15.63 -5.29
N GLU A 7 0.08 14.50 -5.27
CA GLU A 7 -0.25 13.35 -6.11
C GLU A 7 -0.96 12.26 -5.31
N THR A 8 -1.66 11.37 -6.00
CA THR A 8 -2.27 10.19 -5.38
C THR A 8 -1.91 8.90 -6.12
N LEU A 9 -1.72 7.83 -5.36
CA LEU A 9 -1.48 6.48 -5.87
C LEU A 9 -2.24 5.46 -5.00
N VAL A 10 -2.82 4.43 -5.62
CA VAL A 10 -3.61 3.42 -4.89
C VAL A 10 -2.83 2.10 -4.86
N LEU A 11 -2.55 1.61 -3.65
CA LEU A 11 -1.66 0.47 -3.41
C LEU A 11 -2.38 -0.62 -2.60
N GLY A 12 -2.27 -1.88 -3.05
CA GLY A 12 -2.74 -3.07 -2.35
C GLY A 12 -1.58 -3.99 -1.99
N GLY A 13 -1.50 -4.45 -0.74
CA GLY A 13 -0.34 -5.21 -0.25
C GLY A 13 -0.68 -6.15 0.90
N GLY A 14 -1.88 -6.72 0.89
CA GLY A 14 -2.47 -7.45 2.01
C GLY A 14 -3.46 -6.59 2.80
N CYS A 15 -3.66 -6.92 4.08
CA CYS A 15 -4.54 -6.15 4.96
C CYS A 15 -4.17 -4.66 4.96
N PHE A 16 -5.12 -3.79 4.61
CA PHE A 16 -4.87 -2.35 4.46
C PHE A 16 -4.41 -1.66 5.75
N TRP A 17 -4.74 -2.19 6.94
CA TRP A 17 -4.30 -1.68 8.24
C TRP A 17 -2.79 -1.85 8.42
N CYS A 18 -2.26 -2.95 7.89
CA CYS A 18 -0.84 -3.25 7.92
C CYS A 18 -0.03 -2.45 6.91
N LEU A 19 -0.70 -1.87 5.90
CA LEU A 19 -0.08 -1.01 4.89
C LEU A 19 -0.15 0.47 5.31
N GLU A 20 -1.26 0.89 5.91
CA GLU A 20 -1.48 2.26 6.39
C GLU A 20 -0.45 2.68 7.45
N ALA A 21 -0.22 1.83 8.46
CA ALA A 21 0.65 2.16 9.59
C ALA A 21 2.10 2.53 9.20
N PRO A 22 2.83 1.75 8.39
CA PRO A 22 4.18 2.13 7.97
C PRO A 22 4.19 3.35 7.03
N LEU A 23 3.20 3.49 6.14
CA LEU A 23 3.11 4.64 5.24
C LEU A 23 2.98 5.98 6.00
N LYS A 24 2.35 6.00 7.18
CA LYS A 24 2.24 7.20 8.03
C LYS A 24 3.57 7.74 8.54
N GLU A 25 4.62 6.92 8.59
CA GLU A 25 5.93 7.37 9.07
C GLU A 25 6.80 7.99 7.97
N LEU A 26 6.35 7.99 6.71
CA LEU A 26 7.11 8.52 5.59
C LEU A 26 6.95 10.03 5.47
N ARG A 27 8.07 10.75 5.28
CA ARG A 27 8.04 12.16 4.90
C ARG A 27 7.41 12.32 3.53
N GLY A 28 6.65 13.38 3.36
CA GLY A 28 5.92 13.67 2.13
C GLY A 28 4.61 12.90 1.98
N VAL A 29 4.24 11.99 2.90
CA VAL A 29 2.87 11.42 2.91
C VAL A 29 1.93 12.40 3.64
N GLU A 30 0.93 12.89 2.91
CA GLU A 30 -0.04 13.89 3.38
C GLU A 30 -1.41 13.29 3.71
N GLY A 31 -1.71 12.10 3.18
CA GLY A 31 -2.99 11.45 3.42
C GLY A 31 -2.98 9.96 3.10
N LEU A 32 -3.74 9.21 3.89
CA LEU A 32 -3.94 7.78 3.68
C LEU A 32 -5.42 7.47 3.87
N GLU A 33 -5.98 6.76 2.91
CA GLU A 33 -7.38 6.39 2.92
C GLU A 33 -7.54 4.92 2.53
N PRO A 34 -7.90 4.04 3.49
CA PRO A 34 -8.25 2.66 3.21
C PRO A 34 -9.47 2.58 2.28
N GLY A 35 -9.48 1.60 1.40
CA GLY A 35 -10.57 1.39 0.46
C GLY A 35 -10.50 0.09 -0.32
N TYR A 36 -11.34 0.01 -1.34
CA TYR A 36 -11.52 -1.15 -2.21
C TYR A 36 -11.37 -0.74 -3.68
N ALA A 37 -10.54 -1.45 -4.44
CA ALA A 37 -10.31 -1.17 -5.86
C ALA A 37 -9.99 -2.43 -6.67
N GLY A 38 -10.08 -2.32 -8.01
CA GLY A 38 -9.74 -3.39 -8.94
C GLY A 38 -10.77 -4.53 -9.05
N GLY A 39 -11.95 -4.36 -8.47
CA GLY A 39 -13.08 -5.28 -8.60
C GLY A 39 -14.20 -4.75 -9.48
N HIS A 40 -15.27 -5.54 -9.59
CA HIS A 40 -16.41 -5.27 -10.48
C HIS A 40 -17.70 -4.86 -9.76
N THR A 41 -17.77 -5.03 -8.43
CA THR A 41 -18.96 -4.69 -7.66
C THR A 41 -18.97 -3.21 -7.31
N ALA A 42 -20.03 -2.49 -7.64
CA ALA A 42 -20.19 -1.09 -7.26
C ALA A 42 -20.54 -0.95 -5.78
N ASN A 43 -20.01 0.08 -5.11
CA ASN A 43 -20.22 0.40 -3.71
C ASN A 43 -20.16 -0.82 -2.76
N PRO A 44 -19.04 -1.57 -2.76
CA PRO A 44 -18.92 -2.79 -1.97
C PRO A 44 -18.83 -2.47 -0.47
N THR A 45 -19.39 -3.33 0.38
CA THR A 45 -19.12 -3.32 1.83
C THR A 45 -17.93 -4.18 2.18
N TYR A 46 -17.35 -3.98 3.37
CA TYR A 46 -16.28 -4.82 3.90
C TYR A 46 -16.62 -6.31 3.82
N GLU A 47 -17.82 -6.71 4.25
CA GLU A 47 -18.25 -8.12 4.24
C GLU A 47 -18.32 -8.70 2.82
N GLN A 48 -18.74 -7.89 1.85
CA GLN A 48 -18.76 -8.31 0.46
C GLN A 48 -17.34 -8.53 -0.08
N VAL A 49 -16.40 -7.65 0.27
CA VAL A 49 -14.99 -7.80 -0.11
C VAL A 49 -14.35 -9.00 0.57
N CYS A 50 -14.58 -9.20 1.87
CA CYS A 50 -14.09 -10.37 2.62
C CYS A 50 -14.63 -11.70 2.09
N SER A 51 -15.80 -11.70 1.41
CA SER A 51 -16.31 -12.90 0.74
C SER A 51 -15.49 -13.34 -0.47
N GLY A 52 -14.60 -12.47 -0.98
CA GLY A 52 -13.77 -12.70 -2.17
C GLY A 52 -14.53 -12.62 -3.51
N ARG A 53 -15.83 -12.31 -3.48
CA ARG A 53 -16.71 -12.37 -4.67
C ARG A 53 -16.78 -11.08 -5.48
N THR A 54 -16.25 -9.97 -4.95
CA THR A 54 -16.37 -8.65 -5.61
C THR A 54 -15.23 -8.35 -6.58
N GLY A 55 -14.14 -9.14 -6.52
CA GLY A 55 -12.89 -8.89 -7.25
C GLY A 55 -12.02 -7.76 -6.66
N HIS A 56 -12.51 -7.02 -5.66
CA HIS A 56 -11.76 -5.91 -5.08
C HIS A 56 -10.58 -6.39 -4.26
N ALA A 57 -9.48 -5.64 -4.32
CA ALA A 57 -8.40 -5.67 -3.36
C ALA A 57 -8.70 -4.70 -2.21
N GLU A 58 -8.29 -5.05 -0.99
CA GLU A 58 -8.04 -4.07 0.06
C GLU A 58 -6.84 -3.22 -0.38
N VAL A 59 -7.04 -1.91 -0.41
CA VAL A 59 -6.05 -0.93 -0.88
C VAL A 59 -5.98 0.27 0.06
N VAL A 60 -4.91 1.04 -0.07
CA VAL A 60 -4.76 2.38 0.52
C VAL A 60 -4.52 3.38 -0.60
N ARG A 61 -5.35 4.42 -0.68
CA ARG A 61 -5.07 5.61 -1.47
C ARG A 61 -4.09 6.47 -0.68
N VAL A 62 -2.88 6.62 -1.22
CA VAL A 62 -1.81 7.44 -0.66
C VAL A 62 -1.81 8.78 -1.35
N THR A 63 -1.94 9.86 -0.59
CA THR A 63 -1.72 11.24 -1.03
C THR A 63 -0.34 11.68 -0.57
N PHE A 64 0.50 12.17 -1.48
CA PHE A 64 1.87 12.55 -1.17
C PHE A 64 2.34 13.81 -1.91
N ASP A 65 3.29 14.53 -1.34
CA ASP A 65 4.00 15.64 -1.98
C ASP A 65 5.17 15.07 -2.82
N PRO A 66 5.10 15.15 -4.16
CA PRO A 66 6.16 14.64 -5.04
C PRO A 66 7.51 15.36 -4.87
N ALA A 67 7.55 16.54 -4.24
CA ALA A 67 8.79 17.24 -3.92
C ALA A 67 9.53 16.65 -2.71
N GLU A 68 8.83 15.96 -1.81
CA GLU A 68 9.42 15.27 -0.66
C GLU A 68 9.53 13.75 -0.86
N LEU A 69 8.55 13.16 -1.54
CA LEU A 69 8.47 11.73 -1.81
C LEU A 69 8.10 11.48 -3.27
N SER A 70 9.06 11.05 -4.08
CA SER A 70 8.78 10.70 -5.47
C SER A 70 7.90 9.44 -5.56
N CYS A 71 7.10 9.33 -6.63
CA CYS A 71 6.33 8.12 -6.92
C CYS A 71 7.23 6.87 -6.99
N ALA A 72 8.44 7.01 -7.56
CA ALA A 72 9.44 5.95 -7.63
C ALA A 72 9.88 5.46 -6.24
N ASP A 73 10.16 6.38 -5.33
CA ASP A 73 10.58 6.04 -3.96
C ASP A 73 9.43 5.41 -3.17
N LEU A 74 8.21 5.94 -3.30
CA LEU A 74 7.02 5.34 -2.69
C LEU A 74 6.84 3.88 -3.15
N LEU A 75 7.03 3.60 -4.44
CA LEU A 75 6.94 2.25 -5.00
C LEU A 75 8.06 1.33 -4.52
N ARG A 76 9.32 1.82 -4.43
CA ARG A 76 10.43 1.04 -3.85
C ARG A 76 10.13 0.63 -2.40
N ILE A 77 9.61 1.58 -1.61
CA ILE A 77 9.21 1.31 -0.22
C ILE A 77 8.08 0.28 -0.20
N PHE A 78 7.07 0.44 -1.06
CA PHE A 78 5.95 -0.50 -1.19
C PHE A 78 6.40 -1.95 -1.44
N PHE A 79 7.31 -2.19 -2.38
CA PHE A 79 7.84 -3.53 -2.68
C PHE A 79 8.63 -4.17 -1.54
N VAL A 80 9.01 -3.40 -0.51
CA VAL A 80 9.75 -3.88 0.65
C VAL A 80 8.82 -4.11 1.86
N MET A 81 7.69 -3.39 1.95
CA MET A 81 6.74 -3.42 3.07
C MET A 81 5.87 -4.67 3.15
N HIS A 82 5.68 -5.37 2.04
CA HIS A 82 4.87 -6.59 1.94
C HIS A 82 5.62 -7.63 1.11
N ASP A 83 5.17 -8.88 1.11
CA ASP A 83 5.66 -9.90 0.18
C ASP A 83 4.95 -9.77 -1.18
N PRO A 84 5.63 -9.33 -2.25
CA PRO A 84 5.06 -9.15 -3.58
C PRO A 84 5.13 -10.42 -4.44
N THR A 85 5.62 -11.56 -3.92
CA THR A 85 5.76 -12.81 -4.68
C THR A 85 4.60 -13.79 -4.43
N THR A 86 3.80 -13.54 -3.38
CA THR A 86 2.70 -14.40 -3.00
C THR A 86 1.39 -14.01 -3.68
N LEU A 87 0.95 -14.81 -4.65
CA LEU A 87 -0.30 -14.57 -5.38
C LEU A 87 -1.52 -14.69 -4.45
N ASN A 88 -2.35 -13.63 -4.41
CA ASN A 88 -3.59 -13.58 -3.63
C ASN A 88 -3.41 -13.94 -2.14
N ARG A 89 -2.28 -13.52 -1.56
CA ARG A 89 -1.94 -13.80 -0.17
C ARG A 89 -0.98 -12.76 0.38
N GLN A 90 -1.09 -12.49 1.68
CA GLN A 90 -0.05 -11.82 2.45
C GLN A 90 0.10 -12.48 3.82
N GLY A 91 1.21 -13.19 4.05
CA GLY A 91 1.36 -14.01 5.25
C GLY A 91 0.22 -15.02 5.40
N ASN A 92 -0.54 -14.91 6.49
CA ASN A 92 -1.70 -15.78 6.78
C ASN A 92 -3.02 -15.29 6.15
N ASP A 93 -3.05 -14.10 5.56
CA ASP A 93 -4.24 -13.55 4.92
C ASP A 93 -4.32 -14.07 3.50
N VAL A 94 -5.32 -14.91 3.21
CA VAL A 94 -5.46 -15.60 1.91
C VAL A 94 -6.75 -15.16 1.23
N GLY A 95 -6.62 -14.71 -0.01
CA GLY A 95 -7.74 -14.26 -0.83
C GLY A 95 -7.33 -13.19 -1.84
N THR A 96 -8.12 -13.04 -2.91
CA THR A 96 -7.90 -12.02 -3.95
C THR A 96 -7.95 -10.60 -3.41
N GLN A 97 -8.63 -10.40 -2.28
CA GLN A 97 -8.67 -9.14 -1.57
C GLN A 97 -7.32 -8.74 -0.95
N TYR A 98 -6.40 -9.68 -0.75
CA TYR A 98 -5.08 -9.45 -0.15
C TYR A 98 -3.93 -9.45 -1.16
N ARG A 99 -4.24 -9.43 -2.46
CA ARG A 99 -3.23 -9.45 -3.52
C ARG A 99 -2.36 -8.18 -3.50
N SER A 100 -1.13 -8.33 -3.98
CA SER A 100 -0.26 -7.20 -4.29
C SER A 100 -0.75 -6.50 -5.56
N ALA A 101 -1.02 -5.19 -5.49
CA ALA A 101 -1.54 -4.41 -6.60
C ALA A 101 -1.09 -2.94 -6.55
N ILE A 102 -0.88 -2.36 -7.72
CA ILE A 102 -0.63 -0.93 -7.95
C ILE A 102 -1.66 -0.45 -8.97
N PHE A 103 -2.55 0.45 -8.55
CA PHE A 103 -3.54 1.06 -9.43
C PHE A 103 -3.12 2.50 -9.77
N TRP A 104 -2.72 2.71 -11.02
CA TRP A 104 -2.18 3.98 -11.51
C TRP A 104 -3.26 4.90 -12.08
N GLN A 105 -3.03 6.21 -12.06
CA GLN A 105 -4.00 7.22 -12.55
C GLN A 105 -3.51 8.00 -13.79
N GLY A 106 -2.29 7.74 -14.26
CA GLY A 106 -1.74 8.30 -15.49
C GLY A 106 -0.55 7.50 -16.02
N SER A 107 -0.14 7.78 -17.26
CA SER A 107 0.93 7.05 -17.95
C SER A 107 2.29 7.18 -17.28
N GLU A 108 2.57 8.31 -16.60
CA GLU A 108 3.80 8.48 -15.84
C GLU A 108 3.88 7.47 -14.69
N GLN A 109 2.82 7.35 -13.88
CA GLN A 109 2.75 6.36 -12.81
C GLN A 109 2.81 4.92 -13.33
N GLU A 110 2.18 4.63 -14.47
CA GLU A 110 2.29 3.32 -15.12
C GLU A 110 3.75 2.99 -15.47
N MET A 111 4.43 3.90 -16.17
CA MET A 111 5.83 3.73 -16.56
C MET A 111 6.73 3.57 -15.33
N THR A 112 6.54 4.39 -14.29
CA THR A 112 7.29 4.29 -13.03
C THR A 112 7.03 2.95 -12.34
N ALA A 113 5.78 2.50 -12.25
CA ALA A 113 5.43 1.21 -11.63
C ALA A 113 6.13 0.03 -12.31
N TYR A 114 6.12 0.00 -13.65
CA TYR A 114 6.83 -1.03 -14.40
C TYR A 114 8.36 -0.93 -14.25
N ALA A 115 8.92 0.28 -14.28
CA ALA A 115 10.36 0.50 -14.10
C ALA A 115 10.83 0.00 -12.73
N ILE A 116 10.14 0.39 -11.65
CA ILE A 116 10.50 -0.03 -10.29
C ILE A 116 10.30 -1.53 -10.09
N ARG A 117 9.21 -2.12 -10.61
CA ARG A 117 9.03 -3.57 -10.54
C ARG A 117 10.18 -4.31 -11.21
N ASN A 118 10.63 -3.86 -12.39
CA ASN A 118 11.72 -4.48 -13.12
C ASN A 118 13.06 -4.30 -12.38
N GLU A 119 13.33 -3.10 -11.85
CA GLU A 119 14.49 -2.83 -10.99
C GLU A 119 14.56 -3.81 -9.80
N ILE A 120 13.48 -3.95 -9.03
CA ILE A 120 13.42 -4.86 -7.87
C ILE A 120 13.62 -6.33 -8.28
N ALA A 121 13.09 -6.73 -9.45
CA ALA A 121 13.27 -8.07 -9.98
C ALA A 121 14.73 -8.34 -10.41
N GLU A 122 15.37 -7.37 -11.05
CA GLU A 122 16.77 -7.46 -11.50
C GLU A 122 17.75 -7.49 -10.32
N GLU A 123 17.49 -6.71 -9.28
CA GLU A 123 18.26 -6.70 -8.02
C GLU A 123 18.10 -7.98 -7.20
N LYS A 124 17.13 -8.84 -7.54
CA LYS A 124 16.81 -10.09 -6.82
C LYS A 124 16.57 -9.84 -5.32
N VAL A 125 15.87 -8.75 -5.01
CA VAL A 125 15.47 -8.41 -3.63
C VAL A 125 14.62 -9.52 -3.01
N TRP A 126 13.83 -10.20 -3.84
CA TRP A 126 12.98 -11.33 -3.46
C TRP A 126 13.47 -12.64 -4.12
N PRO A 127 13.34 -13.78 -3.42
CA PRO A 127 13.79 -15.07 -3.94
C PRO A 127 12.92 -15.59 -5.08
N ASP A 128 11.64 -15.20 -5.09
CA ASP A 128 10.63 -15.62 -6.06
C ASP A 128 10.22 -14.47 -6.99
N PRO A 129 9.66 -14.75 -8.18
CA PRO A 129 9.18 -13.72 -9.09
C PRO A 129 8.08 -12.85 -8.49
N LEU A 130 8.10 -11.55 -8.82
CA LEU A 130 7.06 -10.60 -8.41
C LEU A 130 5.75 -10.91 -9.16
N VAL A 131 4.63 -10.94 -8.42
CA VAL A 131 3.28 -11.19 -8.95
C VAL A 131 2.34 -9.98 -8.82
N THR A 132 2.89 -8.82 -8.46
CA THR A 132 2.15 -7.56 -8.29
C THR A 132 1.39 -7.18 -9.56
N GLU A 133 0.07 -6.98 -9.41
CA GLU A 133 -0.79 -6.44 -10.46
C GLU A 133 -0.44 -4.96 -10.68
N ILE A 134 -0.27 -4.55 -11.94
CA ILE A 134 -0.13 -3.13 -12.32
C ILE A 134 -1.24 -2.83 -13.32
N ALA A 135 -2.21 -2.01 -12.92
CA ALA A 135 -3.43 -1.78 -13.69
C ALA A 135 -3.92 -0.34 -13.56
N PRO A 136 -4.71 0.19 -14.52
CA PRO A 136 -5.36 1.48 -14.36
C PRO A 136 -6.33 1.47 -13.19
N LEU A 137 -6.35 2.55 -12.42
CA LEU A 137 -7.40 2.80 -11.43
C LEU A 137 -8.71 3.13 -12.18
N THR A 138 -9.65 2.20 -12.17
CA THR A 138 -10.99 2.42 -12.75
C THR A 138 -11.92 3.10 -11.75
N HIS A 139 -11.93 2.62 -10.50
CA HIS A 139 -12.70 3.18 -9.41
C HIS A 139 -12.05 2.88 -8.06
N PHE A 140 -12.19 3.82 -7.12
CA PHE A 140 -11.80 3.65 -5.72
C PHE A 140 -13.03 3.82 -4.84
N TRP A 141 -13.34 2.82 -4.03
CA TRP A 141 -14.40 2.87 -3.04
C TRP A 141 -13.79 3.08 -1.65
N PRO A 142 -14.00 4.23 -0.98
CA PRO A 142 -13.56 4.42 0.39
C PRO A 142 -14.12 3.32 1.30
N ALA A 143 -13.28 2.77 2.17
CA ALA A 143 -13.73 1.86 3.21
C ALA A 143 -14.48 2.63 4.30
N GLU A 144 -15.24 1.89 5.10
CA GLU A 144 -16.01 2.43 6.22
C GLU A 144 -15.10 3.14 7.24
N ASP A 145 -15.58 4.23 7.85
CA ASP A 145 -14.78 5.11 8.71
C ASP A 145 -14.07 4.40 9.87
N TYR A 146 -14.60 3.27 10.35
CA TYR A 146 -13.98 2.50 11.42
C TYR A 146 -12.68 1.79 10.99
N HIS A 147 -12.41 1.66 9.69
CA HIS A 147 -11.15 1.12 9.16
C HIS A 147 -10.02 2.16 9.13
N ARG A 148 -10.33 3.46 9.22
CA ARG A 148 -9.33 4.52 9.26
C ARG A 148 -8.62 4.55 10.62
N ASP A 149 -7.29 4.70 10.60
CA ASP A 149 -6.46 4.72 11.81
C ASP A 149 -6.61 3.46 12.68
N TYR A 150 -6.99 2.32 12.10
CA TYR A 150 -7.42 1.16 12.88
C TYR A 150 -6.35 0.70 13.86
N PHE A 151 -5.08 0.60 13.44
CA PHE A 151 -4.00 0.19 14.34
C PHE A 151 -3.72 1.21 15.45
N ALA A 152 -3.75 2.51 15.12
CA ALA A 152 -3.56 3.57 16.11
C ALA A 152 -4.68 3.58 17.17
N ARG A 153 -5.91 3.24 16.75
CA ARG A 153 -7.09 3.15 17.63
C ARG A 153 -7.18 1.81 18.37
N ASN A 154 -6.53 0.77 17.85
CA ASN A 154 -6.58 -0.60 18.39
C ASN A 154 -5.16 -1.21 18.51
N PRO A 155 -4.22 -0.59 19.25
CA PRO A 155 -2.84 -1.05 19.30
C PRO A 155 -2.67 -2.43 19.96
N GLY A 156 -3.65 -2.83 20.79
CA GLY A 156 -3.72 -4.15 21.43
C GLY A 156 -4.40 -5.24 20.59
N ASN A 157 -4.80 -4.95 19.34
CA ASN A 157 -5.32 -5.98 18.45
C ASN A 157 -4.20 -7.01 18.15
N ALA A 158 -4.40 -8.25 18.59
CA ALA A 158 -3.40 -9.31 18.52
C ALA A 158 -2.88 -9.58 17.09
N TYR A 159 -3.75 -9.43 16.07
CA TYR A 159 -3.33 -9.58 14.68
C TYR A 159 -2.42 -8.42 14.26
N CYS A 160 -2.82 -7.17 14.53
CA CYS A 160 -2.02 -6.00 14.18
C CYS A 160 -0.67 -5.99 14.92
N SER A 161 -0.65 -6.32 16.22
CA SER A 161 0.58 -6.36 17.01
C SER A 161 1.57 -7.44 16.54
N ALA A 162 1.09 -8.50 15.89
CA ALA A 162 1.94 -9.55 15.34
C ALA A 162 2.52 -9.20 13.95
N VAL A 163 1.73 -8.53 13.10
CA VAL A 163 2.08 -8.32 11.68
C VAL A 163 2.75 -6.96 11.41
N ILE A 164 2.39 -5.91 12.14
CA ILE A 164 2.80 -4.53 11.84
C ILE A 164 4.22 -4.20 12.34
N PRO A 165 4.63 -4.51 13.59
CA PRO A 165 5.94 -4.10 14.10
C PRO A 165 7.15 -4.59 13.27
N PRO A 166 7.18 -5.84 12.75
CA PRO A 166 8.27 -6.28 11.88
C PRO A 166 8.38 -5.45 10.58
N LYS A 167 7.25 -5.03 10.00
CA LYS A 167 7.20 -4.21 8.78
C LYS A 167 7.74 -2.81 9.04
N ILE A 168 7.32 -2.18 10.14
CA ILE A 168 7.84 -0.87 10.57
C ILE A 168 9.35 -0.96 10.84
N ALA A 169 9.81 -1.98 11.56
CA ALA A 169 11.24 -2.15 11.85
C ALA A 169 12.08 -2.32 10.57
N LYS A 170 11.59 -3.09 9.59
CA LYS A 170 12.23 -3.26 8.28
C LYS A 170 12.30 -1.92 7.53
N MET A 171 11.20 -1.16 7.48
CA MET A 171 11.15 0.16 6.85
C MET A 171 12.13 1.14 7.51
N ARG A 172 12.14 1.23 8.84
CA ARG A 172 13.05 2.13 9.57
C ARG A 172 14.52 1.80 9.36
N ARG A 173 14.85 0.52 9.15
CA ARG A 173 16.22 0.08 8.85
C ARG A 173 16.67 0.51 7.45
N LEU A 174 15.77 0.45 6.47
CA LEU A 174 16.10 0.62 5.05
C LEU A 174 15.94 2.05 4.54
N PHE A 175 15.04 2.84 5.14
CA PHE A 175 14.65 4.16 4.64
C PHE A 175 14.76 5.26 5.68
N ARG A 176 15.78 5.19 6.56
CA ARG A 176 15.95 6.12 7.70
C ARG A 176 15.93 7.60 7.28
N ASP A 177 16.51 7.92 6.14
CA ASP A 177 16.58 9.27 5.54
C ASP A 177 15.23 9.79 5.02
N ARG A 178 14.22 8.92 4.90
CA ARG A 178 12.89 9.22 4.38
C ARG A 178 11.79 9.19 5.46
N LEU A 179 12.15 8.93 6.72
CA LEU A 179 11.21 8.94 7.84
C LEU A 179 10.95 10.35 8.34
N VAL A 180 9.76 10.62 8.87
CA VAL A 180 9.51 11.85 9.64
C VAL A 180 10.44 11.87 10.84
N ASP A 181 11.17 12.96 11.04
CA ASP A 181 11.98 13.14 12.24
C ASP A 181 11.04 13.17 13.44
N THR A 182 10.91 12.04 14.14
CA THR A 182 10.26 11.99 15.44
C THR A 182 11.27 12.48 16.48
N ALA A 183 11.64 13.75 16.38
CA ALA A 183 12.30 14.48 17.44
C ALA A 183 11.22 15.16 18.28
N GLY A 184 10.82 14.49 19.37
CA GLY A 184 9.88 15.00 20.37
C GLY A 184 9.27 13.89 21.22
#